data_AF-A0A2N3HL22-F1
#
_entry.id   AF-A0A2N3HL22-F1
#
_cell.length_a   1.000
_cell.length_b   1.000
_cell.length_c   1.000
_cell.angle_alpha   90.00
_cell.angle_beta   90.00
_cell.angle_gamma   90.00
#
_symmetry.space_group_name_H-M   'P 1'
#
loop_
_entity.id
_entity.type
_entity.pdbx_description
1 polymer ?
#
loop_
_entity_poly.entity_id
_entity_poly.type
_entity_poly.pdbx_seq_one_letter_code
_entity_poly.pdbx_strand_id
1 'polypeptide(L)'
;MAFFAQSKIEYGDYQVDFLDDENEGIQYTLTLNEEHTFKFHFFRKPKGANNPKENYYAKGTWASENNLIVFDAEDDLDLNEEYTLNFKNSKARFNTKSPRDVSARVVKTSINFTILNYLGLKD
;
A
#
# COMPACT_ATOMS: atom_id res chain seq x y z
N MET A 1 -31.58 6.93 -17.38
CA MET A 1 -30.26 6.29 -17.50
C MET A 1 -29.53 6.48 -16.18
N ALA A 2 -29.21 5.39 -15.48
CA ALA A 2 -28.38 5.46 -14.28
C ALA A 2 -26.92 5.36 -14.73
N PHE A 3 -26.13 6.42 -14.50
CA PHE A 3 -24.68 6.34 -14.59
C PHE A 3 -24.19 5.62 -13.33
N PHE A 4 -23.92 4.32 -13.45
CA PHE A 4 -23.07 3.67 -12.46
C PHE A 4 -21.68 4.26 -12.64
N ALA A 5 -21.23 5.04 -11.65
CA ALA A 5 -19.84 5.46 -11.58
C ALA A 5 -19.01 4.18 -11.42
N GLN A 6 -18.46 3.68 -12.52
CA GLN A 6 -17.44 2.66 -12.48
C GLN A 6 -16.27 3.28 -11.70
N SER A 7 -16.02 2.79 -10.49
CA SER A 7 -14.86 3.22 -9.71
C SER A 7 -13.65 3.02 -10.59
N LYS A 8 -13.00 4.11 -11.01
CA LYS A 8 -11.74 4.05 -11.75
C LYS A 8 -10.79 3.23 -10.89
N ILE A 9 -10.40 2.06 -11.38
CA ILE A 9 -9.36 1.27 -10.75
C ILE A 9 -8.08 2.08 -10.97
N GLU A 10 -7.55 2.67 -9.90
CA GLU A 10 -6.36 3.50 -9.98
C GLU A 10 -5.13 2.60 -9.80
N TYR A 11 -4.62 2.11 -10.93
CA TYR A 11 -3.27 1.58 -11.02
C TYR A 11 -2.25 2.70 -10.76
N GLY A 12 -1.06 2.32 -10.29
CA GLY A 12 0.04 3.25 -10.08
C GLY A 12 0.72 3.11 -8.72
N ASP A 13 1.55 4.10 -8.42
CA ASP A 13 2.41 4.13 -7.25
C ASP A 13 1.80 4.97 -6.12
N TYR A 14 1.76 4.38 -4.94
CA TYR A 14 1.26 4.97 -3.72
C TYR A 14 2.37 4.98 -2.69
N GLN A 15 2.76 6.18 -2.25
CA GLN A 15 3.80 6.37 -1.26
C GLN A 15 3.25 7.11 -0.04
N VAL A 16 3.66 6.67 1.15
CA VAL A 16 3.41 7.35 2.42
C VAL A 16 4.72 7.45 3.18
N ASP A 17 5.11 8.70 3.47
CA ASP A 17 6.36 9.02 4.16
C ASP A 17 6.07 9.54 5.56
N PHE A 18 6.80 8.99 6.52
CA PHE A 18 6.93 9.47 7.89
C PHE A 18 8.42 9.67 8.17
N LEU A 19 9.07 10.44 7.30
CA LEU A 19 10.50 10.75 7.36
C LEU A 19 10.71 12.15 7.94
N ASP A 20 11.78 12.32 8.72
CA ASP A 20 12.28 13.64 9.10
C ASP A 20 13.26 14.21 8.05
N ASP A 21 13.79 15.41 8.32
CA ASP A 21 14.71 16.12 7.42
C ASP A 21 16.02 15.35 7.14
N GLU A 22 16.35 14.35 7.97
CA GLU A 22 17.52 13.47 7.80
C GLU A 22 17.17 12.14 7.13
N ASN A 23 15.95 12.01 6.61
CA ASN A 23 15.35 10.79 6.06
C ASN A 23 15.31 9.63 7.06
N GLU A 24 15.27 9.94 8.36
CA GLU A 24 15.00 8.96 9.42
C GLU A 24 13.50 8.80 9.60
N GLY A 25 13.04 7.58 9.84
CA GLY A 25 11.64 7.26 9.99
C GLY A 25 11.21 6.10 9.09
N ILE A 26 9.96 6.15 8.63
CA ILE A 26 9.30 5.04 7.92
C ILE A 26 8.78 5.52 6.57
N GLN A 27 8.93 4.70 5.53
CA GLN A 27 8.31 4.88 4.23
C GLN A 27 7.62 3.59 3.78
N TYR A 28 6.43 3.75 3.19
CA TYR A 28 5.67 2.68 2.57
C TYR A 28 5.48 3.01 1.09
N THR A 29 5.81 2.08 0.20
CA THR A 29 5.57 2.19 -1.23
C THR A 29 4.77 0.98 -1.70
N LEU A 30 3.66 1.22 -2.38
CA LEU A 30 2.80 0.21 -3.00
C LEU A 30 2.59 0.55 -4.47
N THR A 31 2.94 -0.38 -5.34
CA THR A 31 2.67 -0.31 -6.78
C THR A 31 1.56 -1.29 -7.11
N LEU A 32 0.47 -0.79 -7.70
CA LEU A 32 -0.62 -1.61 -8.25
C LEU A 32 -0.51 -1.63 -9.78
N ASN A 33 -0.16 -2.78 -10.36
CA ASN A 33 -0.01 -2.93 -11.81
C ASN A 33 -1.34 -3.24 -12.51
N GLU A 34 -1.45 -2.88 -13.79
CA GLU A 34 -2.65 -3.12 -14.62
C GLU A 34 -3.00 -4.60 -14.81
N GLU A 35 -2.00 -5.47 -14.72
CA GLU A 35 -2.11 -6.93 -14.82
C GLU A 35 -2.55 -7.63 -13.52
N HIS A 36 -3.10 -6.86 -12.56
CA HIS A 36 -3.55 -7.35 -11.25
C HIS A 36 -2.44 -7.93 -10.35
N THR A 37 -1.18 -7.51 -10.57
CA THR A 37 -0.05 -7.78 -9.68
C THR A 37 0.29 -6.55 -8.84
N PHE A 38 0.89 -6.74 -7.66
CA PHE A 38 1.39 -5.66 -6.83
C PHE A 38 2.84 -5.87 -6.40
N LYS A 39 3.49 -4.76 -6.07
CA LYS A 39 4.76 -4.75 -5.32
C LYS A 39 4.63 -3.82 -4.14
N PHE A 40 5.21 -4.21 -3.02
CA PHE A 40 5.24 -3.41 -1.81
C PHE A 40 6.66 -3.35 -1.26
N HIS A 41 7.04 -2.18 -0.78
CA HIS A 41 8.31 -1.92 -0.10
C HIS A 41 8.04 -1.15 1.19
N PHE A 42 8.50 -1.72 2.30
CA PHE A 42 8.65 -1.03 3.56
C PHE A 42 10.11 -0.66 3.75
N PHE A 43 10.34 0.60 4.09
CA PHE A 43 11.64 1.11 4.49
C PHE A 43 11.55 1.69 5.90
N ARG A 44 12.52 1.36 6.76
CA ARG A 44 12.73 2.04 8.05
C ARG A 44 14.19 2.42 8.20
N LYS A 45 14.43 3.68 8.58
CA LYS A 45 15.73 4.15 9.06
C LYS A 45 15.55 4.66 10.49
N PRO A 46 15.93 3.88 11.52
CA PRO A 46 15.89 4.34 12.91
C PRO A 46 16.82 5.53 13.11
N LYS A 47 16.53 6.37 14.12
CA LYS A 47 17.35 7.54 14.43
C LYS A 47 18.78 7.15 14.80
N GLY A 48 19.77 7.88 14.32
CA GLY A 48 21.17 7.74 14.70
C GLY A 48 22.04 7.13 13.60
N ALA A 49 23.25 7.67 13.45
CA ALA A 49 24.15 7.44 12.32
C ALA A 49 24.52 5.96 12.04
N ASN A 50 24.51 5.11 13.06
CA ASN A 50 24.97 3.71 12.96
C ASN A 50 23.83 2.69 13.00
N ASN A 51 22.57 3.11 13.08
CA ASN A 51 21.46 2.17 13.08
C ASN A 51 21.23 1.62 11.66
N PRO A 52 21.09 0.28 11.51
CA PRO A 52 20.90 -0.31 10.21
C PRO A 52 19.55 0.11 9.63
N LYS A 53 19.53 0.31 8.31
CA LYS A 53 18.30 0.48 7.56
C LYS A 53 17.62 -0.88 7.39
N GLU A 54 16.31 -0.89 7.51
CA GLU A 54 15.49 -2.07 7.33
C GLU A 54 14.72 -1.93 6.01
N ASN A 55 14.70 -3.00 5.22
CA ASN A 55 13.93 -3.10 4.00
C ASN A 55 13.16 -4.41 4.01
N TYR A 56 11.86 -4.34 3.78
CA TYR A 56 11.01 -5.51 3.65
C TYR A 56 10.13 -5.38 2.42
N TYR A 57 10.00 -6.46 1.66
CA TYR A 57 9.30 -6.46 0.38
C TYR A 57 8.19 -7.50 0.37
N ALA A 58 7.11 -7.18 -0.36
CA ALA A 58 6.03 -8.10 -0.67
C ALA A 58 5.70 -7.99 -2.16
N LYS A 59 5.22 -9.08 -2.75
CA LYS A 59 4.62 -9.10 -4.09
C LYS A 59 3.50 -10.11 -4.11
N GLY A 60 2.69 -10.06 -5.16
CA GLY A 60 1.60 -11.01 -5.38
C GLY A 60 0.53 -10.41 -6.27
N THR A 61 -0.71 -10.85 -6.07
CA THR A 61 -1.86 -10.37 -6.83
C THR A 61 -2.78 -9.49 -5.98
N TRP A 62 -3.59 -8.69 -6.64
CA TRP A 62 -4.59 -7.88 -5.95
C TRP A 62 -5.88 -7.75 -6.75
N ALA A 63 -6.97 -7.59 -6.01
CA ALA A 63 -8.28 -7.25 -6.53
C ALA A 63 -8.83 -6.04 -5.78
N SER A 64 -9.80 -5.35 -6.38
CA SER A 64 -10.49 -4.27 -5.69
C SER A 64 -11.99 -4.31 -5.89
N GLU A 65 -12.72 -4.00 -4.83
CA GLU A 65 -14.17 -3.85 -4.82
C GLU A 65 -14.57 -2.78 -3.79
N ASN A 66 -15.44 -1.83 -4.16
CA ASN A 66 -15.96 -0.82 -3.23
C ASN A 66 -14.88 -0.06 -2.42
N ASN A 67 -13.80 0.36 -3.10
CA ASN A 67 -12.60 1.00 -2.52
C ASN A 67 -11.77 0.10 -1.58
N LEU A 68 -12.13 -1.16 -1.39
CA LEU A 68 -11.31 -2.14 -0.67
C LEU A 68 -10.37 -2.82 -1.65
N ILE A 69 -9.09 -2.88 -1.32
CA ILE A 69 -8.07 -3.63 -2.02
C ILE A 69 -7.84 -4.90 -1.22
N VAL A 70 -7.89 -6.05 -1.87
CA VAL A 70 -7.55 -7.35 -1.27
C VAL A 70 -6.29 -7.85 -1.95
N PHE A 71 -5.29 -8.18 -1.16
CA PHE A 71 -4.04 -8.76 -1.63
C PHE A 71 -4.04 -10.26 -1.40
N ASP A 72 -3.40 -10.96 -2.33
CA ASP A 72 -3.09 -12.37 -2.20
C ASP A 72 -1.63 -12.63 -2.56
N ALA A 73 -1.05 -13.64 -1.94
CA ALA A 73 0.32 -14.07 -2.16
C ALA A 73 0.40 -15.59 -2.02
N GLU A 74 1.10 -16.23 -2.94
CA GLU A 74 1.36 -17.66 -2.92
C GLU A 74 2.78 -17.93 -2.42
N ASP A 75 2.91 -18.68 -1.32
CA ASP A 75 4.19 -18.85 -0.63
C ASP A 75 5.31 -19.39 -1.56
N ASP A 76 4.98 -20.29 -2.49
CA ASP A 76 5.96 -20.91 -3.40
C ASP A 76 6.35 -20.02 -4.62
N LEU A 77 5.56 -18.98 -4.93
CA LEU A 77 5.76 -18.12 -6.10
C LEU A 77 6.19 -16.69 -5.73
N ASP A 78 5.62 -16.20 -4.63
CA ASP A 78 5.68 -14.80 -4.24
C ASP A 78 6.71 -14.52 -3.15
N LEU A 79 7.06 -15.52 -2.33
CA LEU A 79 8.07 -15.39 -1.28
C LEU A 79 9.44 -15.90 -1.74
N ASN A 80 10.49 -15.15 -1.42
CA ASN A 80 11.89 -15.57 -1.61
C ASN A 80 12.82 -14.76 -0.68
N GLU A 81 14.14 -14.82 -0.90
CA GLU A 81 15.12 -14.10 -0.07
C GLU A 81 14.92 -12.57 -0.06
N GLU A 82 14.36 -11.98 -1.12
CA GLU A 82 14.06 -10.55 -1.24
C GLU A 82 12.63 -10.24 -0.75
N TYR A 83 11.64 -11.00 -1.23
CA TYR A 83 10.22 -10.82 -0.92
C TYR A 83 9.84 -11.68 0.28
N THR A 84 9.97 -11.11 1.47
CA THR A 84 9.83 -11.84 2.75
C THR A 84 8.49 -11.60 3.44
N LEU A 85 7.75 -10.56 3.05
CA LEU A 85 6.45 -10.24 3.64
C LEU A 85 5.33 -10.99 2.92
N ASN A 86 4.56 -11.77 3.67
CA ASN A 86 3.38 -12.44 3.16
C ASN A 86 2.13 -11.56 3.34
N PHE A 87 1.55 -11.12 2.22
CA PHE A 87 0.36 -10.25 2.18
C PHE A 87 -0.94 -11.03 1.93
N LYS A 88 -0.89 -12.36 1.99
CA LYS A 88 -2.06 -13.22 1.83
C LYS A 88 -3.21 -12.82 2.75
N ASN A 89 -4.39 -12.63 2.17
CA ASN A 89 -5.61 -12.15 2.83
C ASN A 89 -5.50 -10.75 3.46
N SER A 90 -4.43 -10.01 3.18
CA SER A 90 -4.31 -8.62 3.63
C SER A 90 -5.17 -7.69 2.79
N LYS A 91 -5.49 -6.52 3.32
CA LYS A 91 -6.39 -5.55 2.69
C LYS A 91 -5.94 -4.12 2.97
N ALA A 92 -6.16 -3.27 2.00
CA ALA A 92 -6.01 -1.83 2.14
C ALA A 92 -7.25 -1.13 1.60
N ARG A 93 -7.35 0.18 1.79
CA ARG A 93 -8.50 0.94 1.30
C ARG A 93 -8.05 2.16 0.51
N PHE A 94 -8.65 2.37 -0.65
CA PHE A 94 -8.54 3.66 -1.33
C PHE A 94 -9.31 4.73 -0.54
N ASN A 95 -8.62 5.82 -0.24
CA ASN A 95 -9.21 7.07 0.22
C ASN A 95 -9.49 7.93 -1.01
N THR A 96 -10.68 7.75 -1.57
CA THR A 96 -11.19 8.55 -2.69
C THR A 96 -12.27 9.51 -2.21
N LYS A 97 -12.58 10.52 -3.02
CA LYS A 97 -13.72 11.39 -2.78
C LYS A 97 -15.00 10.56 -2.71
N SER A 98 -15.80 10.75 -1.67
CA SER A 98 -17.10 10.08 -1.58
C SER A 98 -17.97 10.51 -2.76
N PRO A 99 -18.68 9.59 -3.43
CA PRO A 99 -19.69 9.96 -4.43
C PRO A 99 -20.81 10.87 -3.89
N ARG A 100 -21.00 10.90 -2.57
CA ARG A 100 -21.98 11.76 -1.88
C ARG A 100 -21.45 13.16 -1.59
N ASP A 101 -20.15 13.37 -1.71
CA ASP A 101 -19.51 14.66 -1.50
C ASP A 101 -19.56 15.49 -2.78
N VAL A 102 -20.51 16.43 -2.84
CA VAL A 102 -20.75 17.33 -3.97
C VAL A 102 -19.91 18.61 -3.94
N SER A 103 -19.03 18.78 -2.93
CA SER A 103 -18.21 19.98 -2.83
C SER A 103 -17.21 20.10 -3.99
N ALA A 104 -16.72 21.31 -4.30
CA ALA A 104 -15.73 21.50 -5.37
C ALA A 104 -14.31 21.00 -4.99
N ARG A 105 -14.11 20.47 -3.77
CA ARG A 105 -12.77 20.06 -3.32
C ARG A 105 -12.24 18.89 -4.16
N VAL A 106 -10.96 18.96 -4.48
CA VAL A 106 -10.21 17.85 -5.10
C VAL A 106 -9.66 16.99 -3.97
N VAL A 107 -10.06 15.71 -3.93
CA VAL A 107 -9.48 14.72 -3.00
C VAL A 107 -8.50 13.88 -3.81
N LYS A 108 -7.21 13.99 -3.50
CA LYS A 108 -6.19 13.12 -4.09
C LYS A 108 -6.39 11.70 -3.57
N THR A 109 -6.46 10.72 -4.47
CA THR A 109 -6.51 9.32 -4.07
C THR A 109 -5.25 8.95 -3.31
N SER A 110 -5.43 8.25 -2.19
CA SER A 110 -4.36 7.69 -1.38
C SER A 110 -4.77 6.30 -0.89
N ILE A 111 -3.82 5.52 -0.39
CA ILE A 111 -4.09 4.21 0.19
C ILE A 111 -3.95 4.28 1.70
N ASN A 112 -4.97 3.79 2.40
CA ASN A 112 -4.91 3.50 3.83
C ASN A 112 -4.55 2.02 4.03
N PHE A 113 -3.36 1.78 4.58
CA PHE A 113 -2.81 0.45 4.84
C PHE A 113 -3.30 -0.16 6.16
N THR A 114 -4.62 -0.25 6.35
CA THR A 114 -5.24 -0.69 7.62
C THR A 114 -4.73 -2.07 8.12
N ILE A 115 -4.19 -2.95 7.26
CA ILE A 115 -3.69 -4.28 7.64
C ILE A 115 -2.17 -4.38 7.88
N LEU A 116 -1.36 -3.37 7.57
CA LEU A 116 0.06 -3.40 7.96
C LEU A 116 0.29 -3.42 9.49
N ASN A 117 -0.77 -3.20 10.28
CA ASN A 117 -0.78 -3.36 11.74
C ASN A 117 -0.47 -4.79 12.24
N TYR A 118 -0.41 -5.80 11.36
CA TYR A 118 -0.04 -7.18 11.73
C TYR A 118 1.47 -7.49 11.65
N LEU A 119 2.29 -6.62 11.06
CA LEU A 119 3.73 -6.90 10.89
C LEU A 119 4.59 -6.71 12.15
N GLY A 120 3.99 -6.55 13.33
CA GLY A 120 4.77 -6.44 14.57
C GLY A 120 5.69 -5.21 14.63
N LEU A 121 5.56 -4.27 13.68
CA LEU A 121 6.18 -2.96 13.68
C LEU A 121 5.42 -2.06 14.67
N LYS A 122 5.41 -2.45 15.95
CA LYS A 122 5.09 -1.55 17.05
C LYS A 122 6.39 -0.86 17.46
N ASP A 123 6.25 0.43 17.71
CA ASP A 123 7.26 1.37 18.23
C ASP A 123 8.24 0.75 19.23
#